data_AF-A0AAJ3UIQ6-F1
#
_entry.id   AF-A0AAJ3UIQ6-F1
#
_cell.length_a   1.000
_cell.length_b   1.000
_cell.length_c   1.000
_cell.angle_alpha   90.00
_cell.angle_beta   90.00
_cell.angle_gamma   90.00
#
_symmetry.space_group_name_H-M   'P 1'
#
loop_
_entity.id
_entity.type
_entity.pdbx_description
1 polymer ?
#
loop_
_entity_poly.entity_id
_entity_poly.type
_entity_poly.pdbx_seq_one_letter_code
_entity_poly.pdbx_strand_id
1 'polypeptide(L)'
;METKANYTIVGFFTVLVIAAAFGFVYWMAEYGRGGPMTELIVRIPGSANGLSVGSPVRFNGIQIGSVQTLSIDADDPQYSLAFTQVRTDAPIYPSTKAALEIQGLTGAAYIELSGGRKGEESILQHAIDNGKRAVIVADQSSVTNLLATADKILDRANDAVGELQGFIEDSRAPLTQTFKNAETFSDALAKNSGNIDAFLQSVGELSNTVKAVSGRVDSTLQAVESLVKAVDAQKIDNIVSNAEKITANVADASGDLKGAIQKFDQTATTFNDFGKQAQATLDRVDTLVAQIDPAKVKGSVDDIAQATKDARAAVASIRDVANTVSSRQKDIDQTIQDVSQLANKLNSASTRIDGILIKVDALLGTDNTQSMFAQARDTLESFKKVADNLNARIGPIADNLQKFSSGGLRDVQTLVNDMRGTVNNLNDTITNFDRNPQRLIFGGDTVKQYDGRTRR
;
A
#
# COMPACT_ATOMS: atom_id res chain seq x y z
N MET A 1 93.74 -49.22 62.29
CA MET A 1 93.49 -50.20 61.22
C MET A 1 93.40 -49.43 59.91
N GLU A 2 94.40 -49.54 59.04
CA GLU A 2 94.36 -48.89 57.72
C GLU A 2 93.32 -49.57 56.83
N THR A 3 92.25 -48.86 56.46
CA THR A 3 91.32 -49.28 55.42
C THR A 3 91.78 -48.70 54.09
N LYS A 4 92.69 -49.39 53.39
CA LYS A 4 93.04 -49.04 52.01
C LYS A 4 91.78 -49.22 51.14
N ALA A 5 91.20 -48.12 50.66
CA ALA A 5 90.09 -48.16 49.73
C ALA A 5 90.54 -48.82 48.42
N ASN A 6 89.82 -49.83 47.95
CA ASN A 6 90.12 -50.48 46.68
C ASN A 6 89.56 -49.63 45.53
N TYR A 7 90.39 -48.74 44.98
CA TYR A 7 90.02 -47.85 43.87
C TYR A 7 89.47 -48.59 42.64
N THR A 8 89.86 -49.84 42.43
CA THR A 8 89.32 -50.69 41.35
C THR A 8 87.84 -51.02 41.56
N ILE A 9 87.42 -51.28 42.81
CA ILE A 9 86.02 -51.55 43.14
C ILE A 9 85.17 -50.29 42.94
N VAL A 10 85.70 -49.12 43.34
CA VAL A 10 85.01 -47.84 43.15
C VAL A 10 84.84 -47.54 41.66
N GLY A 11 85.91 -47.69 40.86
CA GLY A 11 85.86 -47.49 39.41
C GLY A 11 84.87 -48.43 38.71
N PHE A 12 84.86 -49.72 39.08
CA PHE A 12 83.90 -50.69 38.54
C PHE A 12 82.45 -50.30 38.88
N PHE A 13 82.18 -49.90 40.12
CA PHE A 13 80.84 -49.49 40.54
C PHE A 13 80.36 -48.25 39.78
N THR A 14 81.22 -47.24 39.58
CA THR A 14 80.87 -46.05 38.81
C THR A 14 80.50 -46.38 37.37
N VAL A 15 81.27 -47.25 36.70
CA VAL A 15 80.96 -47.70 35.33
C VAL A 15 79.64 -48.48 35.27
N LEU A 16 79.38 -49.34 36.27
CA LEU A 16 78.14 -50.10 36.35
C LEU A 16 76.92 -49.18 36.51
N VAL A 17 77.00 -48.15 37.37
CA VAL A 17 75.93 -47.16 37.55
C VAL A 17 75.67 -46.37 36.27
N ILE A 18 76.73 -45.96 35.55
CA ILE A 18 76.60 -45.29 34.26
C ILE A 18 75.91 -46.21 33.25
N ALA A 19 76.33 -47.48 33.14
CA ALA A 19 75.70 -48.45 32.26
C ALA A 19 74.21 -48.70 32.62
N ALA A 20 73.89 -48.77 33.91
CA ALA A 20 72.52 -48.89 34.39
C ALA A 20 71.68 -47.65 34.07
N ALA A 21 72.26 -46.44 34.19
CA ALA A 21 71.59 -45.21 33.82
C ALA A 21 71.28 -45.15 32.31
N PHE A 22 72.24 -45.52 31.46
CA PHE A 22 72.00 -45.65 30.01
C PHE A 22 70.94 -46.71 29.70
N GLY A 23 70.99 -47.86 30.35
CA GLY A 23 69.97 -48.91 30.22
C GLY A 23 68.58 -48.43 30.63
N PHE A 24 68.47 -47.68 31.72
CA PHE A 24 67.22 -47.11 32.20
C PHE A 24 66.65 -46.07 31.24
N VAL A 25 67.47 -45.15 30.73
CA VAL A 25 67.06 -44.13 29.74
C VAL A 25 66.59 -44.80 28.45
N TYR A 26 67.33 -45.79 27.95
CA TYR A 26 66.93 -46.55 26.75
C TYR A 26 65.61 -47.30 26.95
N TRP A 27 65.47 -47.99 28.08
CA TRP A 27 64.24 -48.71 28.42
C TRP A 27 63.03 -47.77 28.52
N MET A 28 63.19 -46.61 29.17
CA MET A 28 62.14 -45.60 29.28
C MET A 28 61.76 -44.98 27.92
N ALA A 29 62.74 -44.75 27.04
CA ALA A 29 62.49 -44.20 25.71
C ALA A 29 61.73 -45.17 24.79
N GLU A 30 61.94 -46.48 24.95
CA GLU A 30 61.30 -47.51 24.12
C GLU A 30 59.92 -47.93 24.67
N TYR A 31 59.82 -48.21 25.98
CA TYR A 31 58.56 -48.66 26.59
C TYR A 31 57.62 -47.53 27.05
N GLY A 32 58.10 -46.28 27.13
CA GLY A 32 57.31 -45.13 27.54
C GLY A 32 56.42 -44.52 26.44
N ARG A 33 56.54 -44.96 25.18
CA ARG A 33 55.72 -44.46 24.07
C ARG A 33 54.41 -45.22 23.98
N GLY A 34 53.28 -44.49 23.94
CA GLY A 34 51.90 -44.99 24.02
C GLY A 34 51.40 -45.78 22.80
N GLY A 35 52.06 -46.90 22.48
CA GLY A 35 51.73 -47.76 21.35
C GLY A 35 52.27 -47.27 20.00
N PRO A 36 52.12 -48.07 18.93
CA PRO A 36 52.50 -47.67 17.58
C PRO A 36 51.71 -46.42 17.14
N MET A 37 52.43 -45.44 16.59
CA MET A 37 51.89 -44.17 16.10
C MET A 37 52.02 -44.12 14.58
N THR A 38 51.06 -43.48 13.91
CA THR A 38 51.07 -43.24 12.46
C THR A 38 50.76 -41.78 12.16
N GLU A 39 51.14 -41.33 10.98
CA GLU A 39 50.91 -39.96 10.52
C GLU A 39 49.47 -39.77 10.03
N LEU A 40 48.85 -38.68 10.45
CA LEU A 40 47.57 -38.19 9.92
C LEU A 40 47.71 -36.71 9.60
N ILE A 41 47.38 -36.32 8.36
CA ILE A 41 47.36 -34.93 7.92
C ILE A 41 45.95 -34.38 8.10
N VAL A 42 45.84 -33.28 8.84
CA VAL A 42 44.58 -32.55 9.00
C VAL A 42 44.65 -31.26 8.18
N ARG A 43 43.79 -31.15 7.17
CA ARG A 43 43.72 -30.00 6.26
C ARG A 43 42.65 -29.04 6.75
N ILE A 44 43.05 -27.85 7.18
CA ILE A 44 42.19 -26.88 7.89
C ILE A 44 41.90 -25.68 6.97
N PRO A 45 40.64 -25.34 6.68
CA PRO A 45 40.29 -24.18 5.88
C PRO A 45 40.53 -22.88 6.67
N GLY A 46 41.23 -21.94 6.05
CA GLY A 46 41.59 -20.67 6.65
C GLY A 46 42.74 -20.80 7.66
N SER A 47 42.53 -20.27 8.87
CA SER A 47 43.59 -20.11 9.86
C SER A 47 43.67 -21.29 10.84
N ALA A 48 44.87 -21.83 11.04
CA ALA A 48 45.21 -22.75 12.13
C ALA A 48 45.52 -22.02 13.46
N ASN A 49 44.95 -20.83 13.68
CA ASN A 49 45.20 -20.02 14.87
C ASN A 49 44.96 -20.80 16.16
N GLY A 50 45.91 -20.68 17.09
CA GLY A 50 45.87 -21.37 18.38
C GLY A 50 46.45 -22.79 18.35
N LEU A 51 46.66 -23.41 17.18
CA LEU A 51 47.44 -24.66 17.11
C LEU A 51 48.93 -24.37 17.24
N SER A 52 49.63 -25.27 17.90
CA SER A 52 51.08 -25.26 18.03
C SER A 52 51.62 -26.67 17.94
N VAL A 53 52.93 -26.81 17.74
CA VAL A 53 53.61 -28.10 17.88
C VAL A 53 53.37 -28.63 19.30
N GLY A 54 52.90 -29.86 19.40
CA GLY A 54 52.46 -30.48 20.65
C GLY A 54 50.98 -30.30 20.99
N SER A 55 50.20 -29.51 20.23
CA SER A 55 48.75 -29.42 20.43
C SER A 55 48.12 -30.81 20.39
N PRO A 56 47.20 -31.14 21.31
CA PRO A 56 46.65 -32.48 21.38
C PRO A 56 45.73 -32.75 20.18
N VAL A 57 45.74 -33.99 19.72
CA VAL A 57 44.72 -34.54 18.83
C VAL A 57 43.85 -35.45 19.67
N ARG A 58 42.55 -35.14 19.73
CA ARG A 58 41.57 -35.84 20.54
C ARG A 58 40.55 -36.54 19.66
N PHE A 59 40.01 -37.63 20.16
CA PHE A 59 38.85 -38.29 19.59
C PHE A 59 37.77 -38.39 20.66
N ASN A 60 36.64 -37.72 20.44
CA ASN A 60 35.57 -37.57 21.43
C ASN A 60 36.11 -37.18 22.82
N GLY A 61 37.01 -36.20 22.87
CA GLY A 61 37.65 -35.70 24.08
C GLY A 61 38.82 -36.51 24.62
N ILE A 62 39.12 -37.71 24.09
CA ILE A 62 40.24 -38.54 24.53
C ILE A 62 41.47 -38.26 23.67
N GLN A 63 42.60 -37.92 24.29
CA GLN A 63 43.84 -37.68 23.54
C GLN A 63 44.35 -38.97 22.89
N ILE A 64 44.44 -38.96 21.56
CA ILE A 64 44.94 -40.08 20.74
C ILE A 64 46.27 -39.75 20.05
N GLY A 65 46.72 -38.50 20.14
CA GLY A 65 47.90 -38.03 19.41
C GLY A 65 48.24 -36.58 19.70
N SER A 66 49.11 -36.03 18.85
CA SER A 66 49.58 -34.65 18.92
C SER A 66 50.01 -34.13 17.55
N VAL A 67 49.91 -32.81 17.37
CA VAL A 67 50.44 -32.08 16.21
C VAL A 67 51.97 -32.08 16.27
N GLN A 68 52.62 -32.52 15.20
CA GLN A 68 54.07 -32.55 15.09
C GLN A 68 54.61 -31.34 14.34
N THR A 69 53.99 -30.97 13.22
CA THR A 69 54.37 -29.79 12.45
C THR A 69 53.16 -29.12 11.82
N LEU A 70 53.30 -27.83 11.54
CA LEU A 70 52.30 -27.00 10.87
C LEU A 70 52.95 -26.38 9.63
N SER A 71 52.24 -26.37 8.53
CA SER A 71 52.66 -25.71 7.29
C SER A 71 51.45 -25.15 6.56
N ILE A 72 51.69 -24.26 5.60
CA ILE A 72 50.66 -23.82 4.66
C ILE A 72 50.65 -24.82 3.50
N ASP A 73 49.48 -25.18 3.03
CA ASP A 73 49.33 -26.03 1.85
C ASP A 73 49.93 -25.31 0.62
N ALA A 74 50.93 -25.94 -0.01
CA ALA A 74 51.67 -25.33 -1.10
C ALA A 74 50.84 -25.25 -2.40
N ASP A 75 49.88 -26.15 -2.57
CA ASP A 75 49.01 -26.19 -3.74
C ASP A 75 47.81 -25.23 -3.57
N ASP A 76 47.39 -24.97 -2.33
CA ASP A 76 46.27 -24.10 -2.00
C ASP A 76 46.48 -23.33 -0.68
N PRO A 77 47.03 -22.10 -0.73
CA PRO A 77 47.35 -21.32 0.47
C PRO A 77 46.15 -20.94 1.35
N GLN A 78 44.91 -21.20 0.90
CA GLN A 78 43.72 -21.05 1.75
C GLN A 78 43.63 -22.12 2.83
N TYR A 79 44.48 -23.15 2.80
CA TYR A 79 44.51 -24.23 3.78
C TYR A 79 45.82 -24.28 4.56
N SER A 80 45.68 -24.59 5.86
CA SER A 80 46.79 -24.95 6.73
C SER A 80 46.83 -26.47 6.89
N LEU A 81 48.02 -27.07 6.78
CA LEU A 81 48.26 -28.50 6.99
C LEU A 81 48.86 -28.73 8.37
N ALA A 82 48.14 -29.47 9.21
CA ALA A 82 48.66 -29.98 10.46
C ALA A 82 49.08 -31.44 10.28
N PHE A 83 50.39 -31.69 10.35
CA PHE A 83 50.93 -33.04 10.38
C PHE A 83 50.86 -33.54 11.81
N THR A 84 50.10 -34.59 12.04
CA THR A 84 49.87 -35.15 13.37
C THR A 84 50.41 -36.56 13.46
N GLN A 85 50.75 -36.98 14.69
CA GLN A 85 50.95 -38.39 15.01
C GLN A 85 49.82 -38.84 15.91
N VAL A 86 49.12 -39.89 15.48
CA VAL A 86 48.00 -40.51 16.20
C VAL A 86 48.27 -41.99 16.37
N ARG A 87 47.71 -42.59 17.43
CA ARG A 87 47.81 -44.04 17.64
C ARG A 87 47.23 -44.80 16.45
N THR A 88 47.89 -45.88 16.02
CA THR A 88 47.44 -46.67 14.86
C THR A 88 46.11 -47.38 15.11
N ASP A 89 45.74 -47.62 16.36
CA ASP A 89 44.48 -48.23 16.76
C ASP A 89 43.34 -47.21 16.95
N ALA A 90 43.55 -45.93 16.63
CA ALA A 90 42.52 -44.91 16.71
C ALA A 90 41.40 -45.17 15.69
N PRO A 91 40.11 -45.09 16.09
CA PRO A 91 38.96 -45.40 15.25
C PRO A 91 38.61 -44.25 14.29
N ILE A 92 39.52 -43.93 13.38
CA ILE A 92 39.36 -42.85 12.40
C ILE A 92 38.89 -43.42 11.07
N TYR A 93 37.69 -43.02 10.64
CA TYR A 93 37.00 -43.53 9.45
C TYR A 93 36.73 -42.38 8.45
N PRO A 94 36.34 -42.68 7.20
CA PRO A 94 35.96 -41.64 6.23
C PRO A 94 34.83 -40.71 6.71
N SER A 95 33.95 -41.21 7.58
CA SER A 95 32.88 -40.43 8.21
C SER A 95 33.29 -39.72 9.52
N THR A 96 34.55 -39.81 9.94
CA THR A 96 35.08 -39.01 11.05
C THR A 96 35.13 -37.55 10.63
N LYS A 97 34.71 -36.66 11.52
CA LYS A 97 34.82 -35.20 11.36
C LYS A 97 35.95 -34.68 12.20
N ALA A 98 36.79 -33.84 11.62
CA ALA A 98 37.77 -33.05 12.35
C ALA A 98 37.24 -31.64 12.55
N ALA A 99 37.45 -31.06 13.72
CA ALA A 99 37.16 -29.66 14.00
C ALA A 99 38.33 -29.04 14.76
N LEU A 100 38.59 -27.77 14.50
CA LEU A 100 39.52 -26.98 15.29
C LEU A 100 38.75 -26.36 16.48
N GLU A 101 39.07 -26.81 17.68
CA GLU A 101 38.41 -26.36 18.91
C GLU A 101 39.37 -25.60 19.82
N ILE A 102 38.82 -24.69 20.63
CA ILE A 102 39.60 -23.84 21.54
C ILE A 102 39.45 -24.37 22.96
N GLN A 103 40.59 -24.55 23.64
CA GLN A 103 40.65 -24.94 25.04
C GLN A 103 40.72 -23.72 25.95
N GLY A 104 39.63 -23.49 26.68
CA GLY A 104 39.56 -22.46 27.72
C GLY A 104 39.67 -21.03 27.18
N LEU A 105 39.97 -20.08 28.08
CA LEU A 105 40.02 -18.65 27.77
C LEU A 105 41.38 -18.19 27.20
N THR A 106 42.41 -19.02 27.26
CA THR A 106 43.77 -18.68 26.81
C THR A 106 43.95 -18.78 25.30
N GLY A 107 42.95 -19.29 24.57
CA GLY A 107 42.97 -19.37 23.11
C GLY A 107 43.82 -20.51 22.54
N ALA A 108 44.35 -21.41 23.38
CA ALA A 108 45.07 -22.59 22.92
C ALA A 108 44.12 -23.53 22.18
N ALA A 109 44.45 -23.95 20.96
CA ALA A 109 43.59 -24.79 20.15
C ALA A 109 44.08 -26.24 20.09
N TYR A 110 43.15 -27.13 19.78
CA TYR A 110 43.38 -28.57 19.60
C TYR A 110 42.51 -29.11 18.47
N ILE A 111 42.92 -30.25 17.92
CA ILE A 111 42.15 -30.94 16.88
C ILE A 111 41.23 -31.93 17.58
N GLU A 112 39.92 -31.75 17.42
CA GLU A 112 38.90 -32.67 17.90
C GLU A 112 38.39 -33.51 16.74
N LEU A 113 38.52 -34.82 16.86
CA LEU A 113 37.94 -35.80 15.96
C LEU A 113 36.67 -36.38 16.58
N SER A 114 35.60 -36.50 15.80
CA SER A 114 34.34 -37.07 16.27
C SER A 114 33.63 -37.86 15.18
N GLY A 115 32.65 -38.68 15.58
CA GLY A 115 31.87 -39.49 14.64
C GLY A 115 32.54 -40.81 14.25
N GLY A 116 32.38 -41.23 12.98
CA GLY A 116 32.79 -42.55 12.50
C GLY A 116 31.67 -43.59 12.58
N ARG A 117 31.31 -44.21 11.44
CA ARG A 117 30.34 -45.33 11.41
C ARG A 117 31.05 -46.67 11.58
N LYS A 118 30.48 -47.53 12.41
CA LYS A 118 30.95 -48.92 12.57
C LYS A 118 30.77 -49.68 11.25
N GLY A 119 31.82 -50.37 10.82
CA GLY A 119 31.85 -51.15 9.57
C GLY A 119 32.56 -50.46 8.40
N GLU A 120 32.95 -49.20 8.55
CA GLU A 120 33.84 -48.53 7.60
C GLU A 120 35.30 -48.98 7.83
N GLU A 121 36.11 -49.01 6.77
CA GLU A 121 37.55 -49.26 6.87
C GLU A 121 38.25 -48.03 7.46
N SER A 122 39.21 -48.25 8.36
CA SER A 122 39.99 -47.15 8.96
C SER A 122 40.82 -46.45 7.88
N ILE A 123 40.77 -45.10 7.86
CA ILE A 123 41.59 -44.32 6.92
C ILE A 123 43.08 -44.48 7.20
N LEU A 124 43.44 -44.76 8.45
CA LEU A 124 44.82 -45.00 8.86
C LEU A 124 45.32 -46.33 8.30
N GLN A 125 44.52 -47.39 8.45
CA GLN A 125 44.87 -48.73 7.97
C GLN A 125 44.96 -48.76 6.44
N HIS A 126 43.95 -48.22 5.76
CA HIS A 126 43.95 -48.13 4.30
C HIS A 126 45.15 -47.34 3.77
N ALA A 127 45.57 -46.27 4.46
CA ALA A 127 46.75 -45.49 4.08
C ALA A 127 48.05 -46.30 4.24
N ILE A 128 48.20 -47.04 5.35
CA ILE A 128 49.35 -47.91 5.61
C ILE A 128 49.46 -49.00 4.54
N ASP A 129 48.35 -49.70 4.25
CA ASP A 129 48.34 -50.84 3.33
C ASP A 129 48.63 -50.42 1.87
N ASN A 130 48.25 -49.20 1.50
CA ASN A 130 48.46 -48.66 0.15
C ASN A 130 49.71 -47.76 0.03
N GLY A 131 50.50 -47.61 1.10
CA GLY A 131 51.67 -46.71 1.12
C GLY A 131 51.33 -45.24 0.85
N LYS A 132 50.12 -44.81 1.21
CA LYS A 132 49.64 -43.42 1.06
C LYS A 132 49.63 -42.71 2.41
N ARG A 133 49.48 -41.38 2.41
CA ARG A 133 49.27 -40.60 3.64
C ARG A 133 47.78 -40.46 3.93
N ALA A 134 47.39 -40.64 5.19
CA ALA A 134 46.01 -40.40 5.62
C ALA A 134 45.75 -38.89 5.70
N VAL A 135 44.64 -38.43 5.12
CA VAL A 135 44.24 -37.01 5.12
C VAL A 135 42.79 -36.87 5.55
N ILE A 136 42.49 -35.92 6.43
CA ILE A 136 41.14 -35.53 6.83
C ILE A 136 41.00 -34.01 6.72
N VAL A 137 39.84 -33.52 6.27
CA VAL A 137 39.54 -32.09 6.18
C VAL A 137 38.79 -31.66 7.44
N ALA A 138 39.23 -30.56 8.06
CA ALA A 138 38.58 -30.02 9.25
C ALA A 138 37.45 -29.04 8.89
N ASP A 139 36.39 -29.06 9.69
CA ASP A 139 35.33 -28.07 9.69
C ASP A 139 35.79 -26.79 10.43
N GLN A 140 35.19 -25.64 10.08
CA GLN A 140 35.42 -24.40 10.83
C GLN A 140 34.91 -24.51 12.26
N SER A 141 35.62 -23.88 13.20
CA SER A 141 35.25 -23.84 14.62
C SER A 141 33.81 -23.36 14.83
N SER A 142 33.08 -24.02 15.72
CA SER A 142 31.70 -23.68 16.10
C SER A 142 31.55 -22.22 16.58
N VAL A 143 32.57 -21.69 17.28
CA VAL A 143 32.59 -20.31 17.78
C VAL A 143 32.74 -19.29 16.66
N THR A 144 33.57 -19.57 15.65
CA THR A 144 33.79 -18.66 14.51
C THR A 144 32.54 -18.59 13.63
N ASN A 145 31.86 -19.73 13.43
CA ASN A 145 30.58 -19.77 12.73
C ASN A 145 29.48 -18.95 13.42
N LEU A 146 29.45 -18.92 14.76
CA LEU A 146 28.47 -18.12 15.51
C LEU A 146 28.67 -16.62 15.29
N LEU A 147 29.92 -16.15 15.35
CA LEU A 147 30.25 -14.74 15.13
C LEU A 147 29.92 -14.30 13.70
N ALA A 148 30.31 -15.10 12.70
CA ALA A 148 29.98 -14.81 11.30
C ALA A 148 28.47 -14.81 11.02
N THR A 149 27.70 -15.61 11.78
CA THR A 149 26.24 -15.61 11.70
C THR A 149 25.64 -14.36 12.34
N ALA A 150 26.22 -13.86 13.45
CA ALA A 150 25.78 -12.62 14.08
C ALA A 150 25.99 -11.40 13.18
N ASP A 151 27.14 -11.28 12.50
CA ASP A 151 27.40 -10.21 11.55
C ASP A 151 26.38 -10.20 10.40
N LYS A 152 26.07 -11.38 9.83
CA LYS A 152 25.03 -11.52 8.79
C LYS A 152 23.63 -11.13 9.27
N ILE A 153 23.31 -11.31 10.56
CA ILE A 153 22.04 -10.88 11.14
C ILE A 153 22.00 -9.36 11.26
N LEU A 154 23.11 -8.72 11.63
CA LEU A 154 23.24 -7.27 11.72
C LEU A 154 23.14 -6.61 10.34
N ASP A 155 23.77 -7.18 9.32
CA ASP A 155 23.68 -6.67 7.95
C ASP A 155 22.25 -6.73 7.43
N ARG A 156 21.55 -7.86 7.62
CA ARG A 156 20.13 -7.98 7.26
C ARG A 156 19.23 -7.00 8.02
N ALA A 157 19.56 -6.67 9.26
CA ALA A 157 18.83 -5.68 10.03
C ALA A 157 19.06 -4.26 9.46
N ASN A 158 20.28 -3.93 9.05
CA ASN A 158 20.60 -2.65 8.42
C ASN A 158 19.91 -2.50 7.05
N ASP A 159 19.90 -3.56 6.24
CA ASP A 159 19.21 -3.57 4.94
C ASP A 159 17.70 -3.35 5.11
N ALA A 160 17.09 -4.01 6.10
CA ALA A 160 15.67 -3.81 6.43
C ALA A 160 15.38 -2.36 6.86
N VAL A 161 16.29 -1.71 7.59
CA VAL A 161 16.16 -0.30 7.97
C VAL A 161 16.30 0.62 6.75
N GLY A 162 17.20 0.32 5.81
CA GLY A 162 17.38 1.09 4.57
C GLY A 162 16.16 1.01 3.64
N GLU A 163 15.59 -0.19 3.46
CA GLU A 163 14.36 -0.37 2.68
C GLU A 163 13.15 0.33 3.30
N LEU A 164 13.06 0.38 4.64
CA LEU A 164 12.03 1.13 5.35
C LEU A 164 12.14 2.65 5.11
N GLN A 165 13.37 3.18 5.09
CA GLN A 165 13.60 4.61 4.78
C GLN A 165 13.16 4.94 3.36
N GLY A 166 13.51 4.12 2.37
CA GLY A 166 13.09 4.30 0.97
C GLY A 166 11.57 4.23 0.80
N PHE A 167 10.89 3.29 1.47
CA PHE A 167 9.44 3.18 1.43
C PHE A 167 8.71 4.41 1.99
N ILE A 168 9.21 4.99 3.09
CA ILE A 168 8.65 6.21 3.69
C ILE A 168 8.83 7.41 2.75
N GLU A 169 9.98 7.49 2.07
CA GLU A 169 10.27 8.56 1.13
C GLU A 169 9.37 8.48 -0.12
N ASP A 170 9.18 7.28 -0.66
CA ASP A 170 8.35 7.03 -1.85
C ASP A 170 6.84 7.16 -1.57
N SER A 171 6.40 6.79 -0.37
CA SER A 171 4.97 6.81 0.00
C SER A 171 4.50 8.20 0.46
N ARG A 172 5.40 9.09 0.87
CA ARG A 172 5.05 10.45 1.34
C ARG A 172 4.38 11.28 0.26
N ALA A 173 4.90 11.28 -0.96
CA ALA A 173 4.39 12.16 -2.02
C ALA A 173 2.97 11.78 -2.48
N PRO A 174 2.64 10.49 -2.76
CA PRO A 174 1.28 10.09 -3.13
C PRO A 174 0.26 10.30 -2.01
N LEU A 175 0.63 10.01 -0.75
CA LEU A 175 -0.25 10.21 0.40
C LEU A 175 -0.50 11.71 0.65
N THR A 176 0.55 12.53 0.61
CA THR A 176 0.43 13.98 0.75
C THR A 176 -0.43 14.59 -0.36
N GLN A 177 -0.28 14.10 -1.60
CA GLN A 177 -1.12 14.55 -2.71
C GLN A 177 -2.59 14.16 -2.53
N THR A 178 -2.85 12.97 -1.98
CA THR A 178 -4.21 12.52 -1.62
C THR A 178 -4.84 13.46 -0.59
N PHE A 179 -4.09 13.86 0.44
CA PHE A 179 -4.57 14.81 1.45
C PHE A 179 -4.84 16.18 0.87
N LYS A 180 -3.93 16.67 0.03
CA LYS A 180 -4.10 17.97 -0.63
C LYS A 180 -5.32 17.99 -1.55
N ASN A 181 -5.61 16.88 -2.24
CA ASN A 181 -6.80 16.71 -3.06
C ASN A 181 -8.08 16.65 -2.21
N ALA A 182 -8.05 15.95 -1.06
CA ALA A 182 -9.18 15.85 -0.13
C ALA A 182 -9.50 17.18 0.56
N GLU A 183 -8.46 17.93 0.93
CA GLU A 183 -8.56 19.30 1.46
C GLU A 183 -9.17 20.23 0.40
N THR A 184 -8.60 20.24 -0.82
CA THR A 184 -9.12 21.04 -1.94
C THR A 184 -10.58 20.73 -2.24
N PHE A 185 -10.98 19.46 -2.16
CA PHE A 185 -12.37 19.03 -2.33
C PHE A 185 -13.28 19.54 -1.21
N SER A 186 -12.87 19.38 0.05
CA SER A 186 -13.64 19.87 1.20
C SER A 186 -13.80 21.39 1.13
N ASP A 187 -12.77 22.10 0.68
CA ASP A 187 -12.78 23.53 0.46
C ASP A 187 -13.71 23.93 -0.69
N ALA A 188 -13.64 23.22 -1.82
CA ALA A 188 -14.53 23.42 -2.96
C ALA A 188 -15.99 23.11 -2.59
N LEU A 189 -16.23 22.11 -1.76
CA LEU A 189 -17.56 21.72 -1.28
C LEU A 189 -18.13 22.78 -0.32
N ALA A 190 -17.33 23.23 0.65
CA ALA A 190 -17.71 24.28 1.57
C ALA A 190 -18.03 25.58 0.82
N LYS A 191 -17.22 25.93 -0.19
CA LYS A 191 -17.43 27.12 -1.05
C LYS A 191 -18.64 26.97 -1.98
N ASN A 192 -18.98 25.76 -2.43
CA ASN A 192 -20.12 25.52 -3.32
C ASN A 192 -21.44 25.22 -2.60
N SER A 193 -21.45 24.99 -1.29
CA SER A 193 -22.68 24.82 -0.51
C SER A 193 -23.66 25.99 -0.73
N GLY A 194 -23.16 27.23 -0.72
CA GLY A 194 -23.95 28.42 -1.02
C GLY A 194 -24.42 28.52 -2.48
N ASN A 195 -23.71 27.93 -3.44
CA ASN A 195 -24.16 27.85 -4.83
C ASN A 195 -25.32 26.87 -5.00
N ILE A 196 -25.32 25.76 -4.24
CA ILE A 196 -26.42 24.80 -4.21
C ILE A 196 -27.67 25.44 -3.58
N ASP A 197 -27.51 26.18 -2.48
CA ASP A 197 -28.61 26.92 -1.86
C ASP A 197 -29.18 27.98 -2.80
N ALA A 198 -28.31 28.76 -3.48
CA ALA A 198 -28.72 29.74 -4.47
C ALA A 198 -29.48 29.09 -5.64
N PHE A 199 -29.03 27.92 -6.11
CA PHE A 199 -29.73 27.17 -7.16
C PHE A 199 -31.13 26.73 -6.71
N LEU A 200 -31.24 26.15 -5.52
CA LEU A 200 -32.53 25.73 -4.96
C LEU A 200 -33.48 26.92 -4.78
N GLN A 201 -32.95 28.07 -4.38
CA GLN A 201 -33.72 29.30 -4.24
C GLN A 201 -34.21 29.83 -5.60
N SER A 202 -33.35 29.90 -6.61
CA SER A 202 -33.74 30.32 -7.98
C SER A 202 -34.79 29.39 -8.58
N VAL A 203 -34.71 28.09 -8.30
CA VAL A 203 -35.73 27.11 -8.70
C VAL A 203 -37.07 27.38 -7.99
N GLY A 204 -37.05 27.69 -6.68
CA GLY A 204 -38.25 28.06 -5.93
C GLY A 204 -38.90 29.35 -6.44
N GLU A 205 -38.10 30.37 -6.73
CA GLU A 205 -38.54 31.65 -7.31
C GLU A 205 -39.12 31.48 -8.72
N LEU A 206 -38.52 30.62 -9.54
CA LEU A 206 -39.07 30.24 -10.83
C LEU A 206 -40.43 29.56 -10.68
N SER A 207 -40.57 28.57 -9.79
CA SER A 207 -41.85 27.89 -9.56
C SER A 207 -42.96 28.87 -9.17
N ASN A 208 -42.63 29.86 -8.32
CA ASN A 208 -43.55 30.93 -7.96
C ASN A 208 -43.91 31.83 -9.15
N THR A 209 -42.91 32.20 -9.96
CA THR A 209 -43.12 32.98 -11.19
C THR A 209 -44.01 32.22 -12.18
N VAL A 210 -43.81 30.92 -12.33
CA VAL A 210 -44.63 30.04 -13.18
C VAL A 210 -46.07 29.98 -12.70
N LYS A 211 -46.31 29.86 -11.39
CA LYS A 211 -47.68 29.94 -10.82
C LYS A 211 -48.34 31.29 -11.13
N ALA A 212 -47.61 32.39 -10.99
CA ALA A 212 -48.12 33.73 -11.29
C ALA A 212 -48.40 33.94 -12.79
N VAL A 213 -47.52 33.45 -13.66
CA VAL A 213 -47.67 33.50 -15.12
C VAL A 213 -48.88 32.66 -15.55
N SER A 214 -49.05 31.45 -15.03
CA SER A 214 -50.21 30.61 -15.36
C SER A 214 -51.54 31.32 -15.05
N GLY A 215 -51.67 31.96 -13.88
CA GLY A 215 -52.88 32.69 -13.53
C GLY A 215 -53.14 33.92 -14.41
N ARG A 216 -52.08 34.60 -14.85
CA ARG A 216 -52.19 35.75 -15.77
C ARG A 216 -52.49 35.32 -17.20
N VAL A 217 -51.95 34.20 -17.67
CA VAL A 217 -52.27 33.62 -18.98
C VAL A 217 -53.75 33.23 -19.04
N ASP A 218 -54.29 32.57 -18.01
CA ASP A 218 -55.72 32.25 -17.92
C ASP A 218 -56.59 33.51 -17.96
N SER A 219 -56.20 34.55 -17.23
CA SER A 219 -56.91 35.86 -17.23
C SER A 219 -56.84 36.55 -18.60
N THR A 220 -55.71 36.45 -19.28
CA THR A 220 -55.51 37.06 -20.61
C THR A 220 -56.34 36.33 -21.67
N LEU A 221 -56.40 34.99 -21.61
CA LEU A 221 -57.24 34.19 -22.50
C LEU A 221 -58.74 34.52 -22.32
N GLN A 222 -59.21 34.71 -21.08
CA GLN A 222 -60.57 35.17 -20.80
C GLN A 222 -60.85 36.58 -21.34
N ALA A 223 -59.86 37.50 -21.24
CA ALA A 223 -59.97 38.84 -21.79
C ALA A 223 -60.05 38.83 -23.32
N VAL A 224 -59.28 37.97 -23.98
CA VAL A 224 -59.31 37.78 -25.44
C VAL A 224 -60.64 37.18 -25.90
N GLU A 225 -61.18 36.16 -25.22
CA GLU A 225 -62.52 35.63 -25.50
C GLU A 225 -63.62 36.68 -25.36
N SER A 226 -63.47 37.60 -24.40
CA SER A 226 -64.38 38.73 -24.19
C SER A 226 -64.23 39.83 -25.26
N LEU A 227 -63.04 39.99 -25.84
CA LEU A 227 -62.72 40.98 -26.87
C LEU A 227 -63.34 40.63 -28.23
N VAL A 228 -63.36 39.32 -28.56
CA VAL A 228 -64.00 38.77 -29.77
C VAL A 228 -65.49 39.13 -29.86
N LYS A 229 -66.11 39.61 -28.77
CA LYS A 229 -67.51 40.02 -28.71
C LYS A 229 -67.76 41.55 -28.70
N ALA A 230 -66.77 42.43 -28.51
CA ALA A 230 -67.07 43.83 -28.16
C ALA A 230 -66.15 44.95 -28.72
N VAL A 231 -64.98 44.67 -29.32
CA VAL A 231 -64.05 45.69 -29.90
C VAL A 231 -63.91 46.97 -29.03
N ASP A 232 -63.36 46.81 -27.83
CA ASP A 232 -63.13 47.92 -26.89
C ASP A 232 -61.63 48.23 -26.80
N ALA A 233 -61.24 49.47 -27.13
CA ALA A 233 -59.85 49.93 -27.15
C ALA A 233 -59.18 49.85 -25.77
N GLN A 234 -59.91 50.07 -24.68
CA GLN A 234 -59.37 49.98 -23.32
C GLN A 234 -59.00 48.54 -22.96
N LYS A 235 -59.72 47.56 -23.52
CA LYS A 235 -59.44 46.13 -23.30
C LYS A 235 -58.22 45.66 -24.08
N ILE A 236 -57.98 46.22 -25.27
CA ILE A 236 -56.76 45.95 -26.05
C ILE A 236 -55.52 46.44 -25.30
N ASP A 237 -55.56 47.67 -24.77
CA ASP A 237 -54.45 48.25 -24.02
C ASP A 237 -54.08 47.44 -22.77
N ASN A 238 -55.10 46.95 -22.04
CA ASN A 238 -54.90 46.06 -20.89
C ASN A 238 -54.28 44.70 -21.27
N ILE A 239 -54.63 44.15 -22.43
CA ILE A 239 -54.05 42.89 -22.92
C ILE A 239 -52.58 43.10 -23.30
N VAL A 240 -52.27 44.20 -24.00
CA VAL A 240 -50.89 44.55 -24.38
C VAL A 240 -50.03 44.77 -23.13
N SER A 241 -50.50 45.56 -22.16
CA SER A 241 -49.77 45.81 -20.91
C SER A 241 -49.56 44.53 -20.08
N ASN A 242 -50.55 43.63 -20.04
CA ASN A 242 -50.39 42.34 -19.37
C ASN A 242 -49.41 41.43 -20.10
N ALA A 243 -49.45 41.41 -21.44
CA ALA A 243 -48.52 40.65 -22.25
C ALA A 243 -47.08 41.15 -22.06
N GLU A 244 -46.85 42.46 -22.03
CA GLU A 244 -45.55 43.07 -21.74
C GLU A 244 -45.04 42.70 -20.35
N LYS A 245 -45.88 42.79 -19.31
CA LYS A 245 -45.51 42.41 -17.93
C LYS A 245 -45.21 40.92 -17.78
N ILE A 246 -45.97 40.05 -18.44
CA ILE A 246 -45.70 38.60 -18.45
C ILE A 246 -44.36 38.35 -19.14
N THR A 247 -44.13 39.01 -20.28
CA THR A 247 -42.91 38.88 -21.07
C THR A 247 -41.68 39.31 -20.27
N ALA A 248 -41.74 40.44 -19.57
CA ALA A 248 -40.67 40.91 -18.69
C ALA A 248 -40.40 39.95 -17.53
N ASN A 249 -41.44 39.54 -16.80
CA ASN A 249 -41.30 38.62 -15.66
C ASN A 249 -40.71 37.26 -16.07
N VAL A 250 -41.10 36.76 -17.26
CA VAL A 250 -40.57 35.51 -17.81
C VAL A 250 -39.12 35.69 -18.26
N ALA A 251 -38.77 36.81 -18.89
CA ALA A 251 -37.41 37.11 -19.31
C ALA A 251 -36.46 37.17 -18.10
N ASP A 252 -36.83 37.87 -17.03
CA ASP A 252 -36.04 38.01 -15.80
C ASP A 252 -35.84 36.65 -15.12
N ALA A 253 -36.92 35.90 -14.89
CA ALA A 253 -36.84 34.57 -14.29
C ALA A 253 -36.02 33.57 -15.14
N SER A 254 -36.05 33.71 -16.47
CA SER A 254 -35.22 32.90 -17.36
C SER A 254 -33.73 33.25 -17.27
N GLY A 255 -33.41 34.52 -16.99
CA GLY A 255 -32.05 35.02 -16.80
C GLY A 255 -31.45 34.49 -15.51
N ASP A 256 -32.18 34.60 -14.40
CA ASP A 256 -31.76 34.11 -13.08
C ASP A 256 -31.59 32.59 -13.09
N LEU A 257 -32.54 31.87 -13.69
CA LEU A 257 -32.44 30.43 -13.87
C LEU A 257 -31.21 30.03 -14.69
N LYS A 258 -30.91 30.73 -15.79
CA LYS A 258 -29.71 30.47 -16.59
C LYS A 258 -28.44 30.62 -15.75
N GLY A 259 -28.36 31.68 -14.94
CA GLY A 259 -27.24 31.91 -14.04
C GLY A 259 -27.10 30.80 -12.99
N ALA A 260 -28.22 30.36 -12.41
CA ALA A 260 -28.25 29.26 -11.45
C ALA A 260 -27.81 27.93 -12.08
N ILE A 261 -28.27 27.62 -13.29
CA ILE A 261 -27.88 26.41 -14.02
C ILE A 261 -26.39 26.44 -14.37
N GLN A 262 -25.85 27.56 -14.85
CA GLN A 262 -24.42 27.64 -15.16
C GLN A 262 -23.56 27.39 -13.91
N LYS A 263 -23.93 27.96 -12.75
CA LYS A 263 -23.24 27.71 -11.48
C LYS A 263 -23.37 26.25 -11.05
N PHE A 264 -24.54 25.65 -11.22
CA PHE A 264 -24.77 24.25 -10.92
C PHE A 264 -23.95 23.32 -11.84
N ASP A 265 -23.91 23.58 -13.15
CA ASP A 265 -23.16 22.79 -14.13
C ASP A 265 -21.64 22.86 -13.88
N GLN A 266 -21.15 24.04 -13.49
CA GLN A 266 -19.77 24.24 -13.04
C GLN A 266 -19.47 23.45 -11.75
N THR A 267 -20.43 23.39 -10.83
CA THR A 267 -20.34 22.58 -9.61
C THR A 267 -20.30 21.09 -9.97
N ALA A 268 -21.22 20.61 -10.80
CA ALA A 268 -21.29 19.22 -11.26
C ALA A 268 -20.01 18.77 -11.99
N THR A 269 -19.43 19.64 -12.82
CA THR A 269 -18.14 19.40 -13.48
C THR A 269 -17.00 19.25 -12.47
N THR A 270 -16.95 20.15 -11.48
CA THR A 270 -15.94 20.08 -10.40
C THR A 270 -16.05 18.76 -9.61
N PHE A 271 -17.27 18.30 -9.32
CA PHE A 271 -17.51 17.01 -8.68
C PHE A 271 -17.07 15.83 -9.55
N ASN A 272 -17.36 15.85 -10.85
CA ASN A 272 -16.97 14.79 -11.78
C ASN A 272 -15.45 14.68 -11.92
N ASP A 273 -14.75 15.81 -12.02
CA ASP A 273 -13.29 15.84 -12.12
C ASP A 273 -12.62 15.36 -10.83
N PHE A 274 -13.19 15.68 -9.67
CA PHE A 274 -12.78 15.09 -8.40
C PHE A 274 -12.98 13.56 -8.40
N GLY A 275 -14.15 13.07 -8.82
CA GLY A 275 -14.43 11.63 -8.88
C GLY A 275 -13.37 10.88 -9.70
N LYS A 276 -12.96 11.45 -10.85
CA LYS A 276 -11.87 10.90 -11.67
C LYS A 276 -10.51 10.95 -10.96
N GLN A 277 -10.18 12.05 -10.29
CA GLN A 277 -8.92 12.18 -9.56
C GLN A 277 -8.86 11.27 -8.33
N ALA A 278 -9.97 11.10 -7.63
CA ALA A 278 -10.13 10.18 -6.52
C ALA A 278 -10.00 8.73 -7.00
N GLN A 279 -10.64 8.36 -8.11
CA GLN A 279 -10.47 7.04 -8.72
C GLN A 279 -9.01 6.79 -9.11
N ALA A 280 -8.36 7.73 -9.79
CA ALA A 280 -6.95 7.61 -10.14
C ALA A 280 -6.03 7.50 -8.91
N THR A 281 -6.43 8.11 -7.79
CA THR A 281 -5.72 8.00 -6.51
C THR A 281 -5.95 6.64 -5.88
N LEU A 282 -7.18 6.14 -5.87
CA LEU A 282 -7.52 4.79 -5.42
C LEU A 282 -6.80 3.74 -6.25
N ASP A 283 -6.75 3.86 -7.58
CA ASP A 283 -6.02 2.97 -8.47
C ASP A 283 -4.51 2.96 -8.15
N ARG A 284 -3.94 4.13 -7.84
CA ARG A 284 -2.53 4.24 -7.40
C ARG A 284 -2.32 3.60 -6.02
N VAL A 285 -3.25 3.78 -5.10
CA VAL A 285 -3.21 3.13 -3.78
C VAL A 285 -3.34 1.62 -3.94
N ASP A 286 -4.25 1.10 -4.76
CA ASP A 286 -4.38 -0.34 -5.04
C ASP A 286 -3.11 -0.90 -5.69
N THR A 287 -2.50 -0.15 -6.61
CA THR A 287 -1.22 -0.54 -7.23
C THR A 287 -0.08 -0.56 -6.19
N LEU A 288 -0.02 0.43 -5.31
CA LEU A 288 0.96 0.49 -4.21
C LEU A 288 0.71 -0.63 -3.19
N VAL A 289 -0.54 -0.88 -2.79
CA VAL A 289 -0.93 -1.96 -1.88
C VAL A 289 -0.64 -3.33 -2.47
N ALA A 290 -0.83 -3.51 -3.78
CA ALA A 290 -0.46 -4.75 -4.48
C ALA A 290 1.06 -4.96 -4.59
N GLN A 291 1.85 -3.89 -4.51
CA GLN A 291 3.32 -3.92 -4.51
C GLN A 291 3.93 -3.98 -3.10
N ILE A 292 3.12 -3.76 -2.06
CA ILE A 292 3.55 -3.80 -0.68
C ILE A 292 3.67 -5.27 -0.22
N ASP A 293 4.90 -5.67 0.11
CA ASP A 293 5.15 -6.82 0.98
C ASP A 293 4.69 -6.43 2.40
N PRO A 294 3.72 -7.13 3.02
CA PRO A 294 3.19 -6.80 4.35
C PRO A 294 4.27 -6.70 5.45
N ALA A 295 5.46 -7.26 5.20
CA ALA A 295 6.60 -7.18 6.11
C ALA A 295 7.33 -5.82 6.12
N LYS A 296 7.13 -4.94 5.13
CA LYS A 296 7.93 -3.71 4.93
C LYS A 296 7.23 -2.39 5.28
N VAL A 297 6.00 -2.42 5.79
CA VAL A 297 5.27 -1.19 6.14
C VAL A 297 5.49 -0.84 7.60
N LYS A 298 6.51 -0.02 7.88
CA LYS A 298 6.69 0.54 9.23
C LYS A 298 7.16 1.99 9.19
N GLY A 299 6.21 2.93 9.24
CA GLY A 299 6.49 4.36 9.44
C GLY A 299 5.27 5.27 9.26
N SER A 300 5.08 6.18 10.23
CA SER A 300 4.04 7.23 10.32
C SER A 300 2.60 6.79 10.60
N VAL A 301 2.36 6.15 11.75
CA VAL A 301 0.99 5.88 12.27
C VAL A 301 0.20 7.18 12.49
N ASP A 302 0.88 8.26 12.90
CA ASP A 302 0.23 9.54 13.23
C ASP A 302 -0.29 10.28 11.99
N ASP A 303 0.50 10.34 10.91
CA ASP A 303 0.07 10.98 9.64
C ASP A 303 -1.09 10.21 9.01
N ILE A 304 -1.07 8.88 9.09
CA ILE A 304 -2.13 8.00 8.57
C ILE A 304 -3.39 8.07 9.47
N ALA A 305 -3.24 8.25 10.78
CA ALA A 305 -4.37 8.43 11.69
C ALA A 305 -5.10 9.76 11.43
N GLN A 306 -4.35 10.85 11.27
CA GLN A 306 -4.91 12.18 10.96
C GLN A 306 -5.59 12.19 9.57
N ALA A 307 -4.92 11.62 8.58
CA ALA A 307 -5.46 11.33 7.26
C ALA A 307 -6.81 10.59 7.26
N THR A 308 -6.89 9.51 8.04
CA THR A 308 -8.11 8.69 8.16
C THR A 308 -9.24 9.51 8.80
N LYS A 309 -8.90 10.41 9.72
CA LYS A 309 -9.85 11.33 10.34
C LYS A 309 -10.41 12.35 9.34
N ASP A 310 -9.55 12.95 8.53
CA ASP A 310 -9.95 13.93 7.51
C ASP A 310 -10.78 13.27 6.40
N ALA A 311 -10.42 12.05 5.98
CA ALA A 311 -11.21 11.26 5.04
C ALA A 311 -12.62 10.95 5.59
N ARG A 312 -12.75 10.61 6.87
CA ARG A 312 -14.07 10.42 7.51
C ARG A 312 -14.91 11.68 7.50
N ALA A 313 -14.29 12.84 7.76
CA ALA A 313 -14.98 14.12 7.72
C ALA A 313 -15.52 14.42 6.31
N ALA A 314 -14.70 14.22 5.27
CA ALA A 314 -15.12 14.39 3.89
C ALA A 314 -16.27 13.44 3.51
N VAL A 315 -16.18 12.15 3.88
CA VAL A 315 -17.24 11.16 3.65
C VAL A 315 -18.55 11.57 4.35
N ALA A 316 -18.47 12.11 5.56
CA ALA A 316 -19.65 12.63 6.27
C ALA A 316 -20.28 13.80 5.51
N SER A 317 -19.49 14.78 5.07
CA SER A 317 -19.99 15.93 4.31
C SER A 317 -20.63 15.53 2.98
N ILE A 318 -20.05 14.57 2.23
CA ILE A 318 -20.65 14.07 1.00
C ILE A 318 -21.99 13.37 1.28
N ARG A 319 -22.05 12.58 2.36
CA ARG A 319 -23.29 11.92 2.78
C ARG A 319 -24.37 12.93 3.15
N ASP A 320 -24.03 14.03 3.82
CA ASP A 320 -24.98 15.07 4.19
C ASP A 320 -25.54 15.79 2.96
N VAL A 321 -24.72 16.03 1.94
CA VAL A 321 -25.18 16.55 0.65
C VAL A 321 -26.08 15.54 -0.06
N ALA A 322 -25.66 14.28 -0.15
CA ALA A 322 -26.47 13.22 -0.77
C ALA A 322 -27.83 13.08 -0.08
N ASN A 323 -27.86 13.15 1.25
CA ASN A 323 -29.09 13.11 2.03
C ASN A 323 -29.95 14.36 1.79
N THR A 324 -29.34 15.54 1.75
CA THR A 324 -30.05 16.80 1.45
C THR A 324 -30.71 16.71 0.08
N VAL A 325 -29.98 16.28 -0.95
CA VAL A 325 -30.52 16.17 -2.30
C VAL A 325 -31.57 15.06 -2.40
N SER A 326 -31.34 13.90 -1.79
CA SER A 326 -32.34 12.82 -1.73
C SER A 326 -33.62 13.26 -1.01
N SER A 327 -33.50 14.04 0.07
CA SER A 327 -34.67 14.57 0.78
C SER A 327 -35.48 15.58 -0.05
N ARG A 328 -34.83 16.26 -0.99
CA ARG A 328 -35.44 17.21 -1.92
C ARG A 328 -35.78 16.60 -3.28
N GLN A 329 -35.57 15.30 -3.47
CA GLN A 329 -35.81 14.63 -4.74
C GLN A 329 -37.25 14.81 -5.24
N LYS A 330 -38.23 14.77 -4.32
CA LYS A 330 -39.64 15.01 -4.64
C LYS A 330 -39.89 16.43 -5.15
N ASP A 331 -39.24 17.43 -4.57
CA ASP A 331 -39.36 18.83 -4.99
C ASP A 331 -38.71 19.04 -6.37
N ILE A 332 -37.58 18.37 -6.63
CA ILE A 332 -36.89 18.37 -7.92
C ILE A 332 -37.76 17.73 -8.99
N ASP A 333 -38.33 16.55 -8.71
CA ASP A 333 -39.21 15.84 -9.64
C ASP A 333 -40.48 16.66 -9.95
N GLN A 334 -41.07 17.30 -8.93
CA GLN A 334 -42.20 18.20 -9.12
C GLN A 334 -41.82 19.40 -9.98
N THR A 335 -40.64 19.98 -9.77
CA THR A 335 -40.14 21.09 -10.59
C THR A 335 -39.98 20.68 -12.05
N ILE A 336 -39.42 19.50 -12.32
CA ILE A 336 -39.27 18.98 -13.69
C ILE A 336 -40.65 18.84 -14.34
N GLN A 337 -41.64 18.33 -13.59
CA GLN A 337 -43.02 18.22 -14.08
C GLN A 337 -43.64 19.60 -14.37
N ASP A 338 -43.50 20.55 -13.45
CA ASP A 338 -44.03 21.92 -13.61
C ASP A 338 -43.40 22.62 -14.84
N VAL A 339 -42.10 22.45 -15.02
CA VAL A 339 -41.33 22.99 -16.15
C VAL A 339 -41.75 22.34 -17.47
N SER A 340 -41.96 21.01 -17.49
CA SER A 340 -42.46 20.29 -18.66
C SER A 340 -43.90 20.72 -19.03
N GLN A 341 -44.77 20.86 -18.04
CA GLN A 341 -46.13 21.37 -18.23
C GLN A 341 -46.13 22.80 -18.75
N LEU A 342 -45.24 23.66 -18.24
CA LEU A 342 -45.06 25.01 -18.75
C LEU A 342 -44.62 25.02 -20.21
N ALA A 343 -43.61 24.22 -20.56
CA ALA A 343 -43.16 24.10 -21.96
C ALA A 343 -44.32 23.71 -22.88
N ASN A 344 -45.13 22.73 -22.47
CA ASN A 344 -46.31 22.30 -23.22
C ASN A 344 -47.38 23.41 -23.34
N LYS A 345 -47.65 24.14 -22.25
CA LYS A 345 -48.58 25.28 -22.24
C LYS A 345 -48.09 26.43 -23.11
N LEU A 346 -46.80 26.77 -23.03
CA LEU A 346 -46.17 27.80 -23.85
C LEU A 346 -46.16 27.43 -25.32
N ASN A 347 -45.86 26.18 -25.66
CA ASN A 347 -45.90 25.68 -27.03
C ASN A 347 -47.33 25.75 -27.60
N SER A 348 -48.33 25.38 -26.78
CA SER A 348 -49.75 25.49 -27.13
C SER A 348 -50.19 26.96 -27.31
N ALA A 349 -49.72 27.85 -26.43
CA ALA A 349 -49.98 29.28 -26.53
C ALA A 349 -49.32 29.90 -27.77
N SER A 350 -48.07 29.54 -28.06
CA SER A 350 -47.34 29.94 -29.27
C SER A 350 -48.09 29.52 -30.54
N THR A 351 -48.57 28.27 -30.59
CA THR A 351 -49.38 27.77 -31.71
C THR A 351 -50.72 28.52 -31.87
N ARG A 352 -51.38 28.86 -30.76
CA ARG A 352 -52.60 29.68 -30.78
C ARG A 352 -52.33 31.11 -31.25
N ILE A 353 -51.21 31.69 -30.82
CA ILE A 353 -50.76 33.03 -31.23
C ILE A 353 -50.45 33.05 -32.72
N ASP A 354 -49.82 32.02 -33.28
CA ASP A 354 -49.65 31.87 -34.73
C ASP A 354 -50.99 31.91 -35.46
N GLY A 355 -52.00 31.20 -34.95
CA GLY A 355 -53.35 31.24 -35.49
C GLY A 355 -54.04 32.61 -35.39
N ILE A 356 -53.69 33.43 -34.39
CA ILE A 356 -54.19 34.80 -34.23
C ILE A 356 -53.45 35.75 -35.18
N LEU A 357 -52.12 35.66 -35.26
CA LEU A 357 -51.29 36.46 -36.17
C LEU A 357 -51.76 36.29 -37.63
N ILE A 358 -52.05 35.06 -38.06
CA ILE A 358 -52.61 34.79 -39.40
C ILE A 358 -53.96 35.50 -39.62
N LYS A 359 -54.83 35.53 -38.60
CA LYS A 359 -56.14 36.21 -38.68
C LYS A 359 -56.00 37.73 -38.67
N VAL A 360 -55.06 38.26 -37.89
CA VAL A 360 -54.72 39.69 -37.87
C VAL A 360 -54.17 40.12 -39.23
N ASP A 361 -53.32 39.30 -39.86
CA ASP A 361 -52.78 39.54 -41.21
C ASP A 361 -53.86 39.53 -42.29
N ALA A 362 -54.84 38.62 -42.16
CA ALA A 362 -56.00 38.59 -43.05
C ALA A 362 -56.92 39.82 -42.88
N LEU A 363 -56.96 40.42 -41.69
CA LEU A 363 -57.79 41.61 -41.37
C LEU A 363 -57.10 42.93 -41.71
N LEU A 364 -55.77 42.99 -41.70
CA LEU A 364 -54.95 44.16 -42.08
C LEU A 364 -54.89 44.40 -43.61
N GLY A 365 -55.75 43.74 -44.38
CA GLY A 365 -55.77 43.81 -45.84
C GLY A 365 -55.93 45.23 -46.42
N THR A 366 -54.97 45.57 -47.29
CA THR A 366 -54.87 46.66 -48.29
C THR A 366 -55.14 48.13 -47.91
N ASP A 367 -55.89 48.44 -46.85
CA ASP A 367 -56.13 49.83 -46.45
C ASP A 367 -55.45 50.16 -45.12
N ASN A 368 -54.52 51.11 -45.20
CA ASN A 368 -53.45 51.44 -44.25
C ASN A 368 -53.92 52.05 -42.91
N THR A 369 -55.17 51.83 -42.51
CA THR A 369 -55.73 52.33 -41.26
C THR A 369 -55.88 51.23 -40.24
N GLN A 370 -54.84 51.05 -39.40
CA GLN A 370 -54.96 50.91 -37.93
C GLN A 370 -53.60 50.58 -37.31
N SER A 371 -52.90 51.59 -36.75
CA SER A 371 -51.64 51.38 -36.01
C SER A 371 -51.81 50.46 -34.80
N MET A 372 -53.04 50.30 -34.28
CA MET A 372 -53.34 49.44 -33.13
C MET A 372 -53.28 47.95 -33.45
N PHE A 373 -53.66 47.52 -34.66
CA PHE A 373 -53.52 46.12 -35.08
C PHE A 373 -52.07 45.76 -35.39
N ALA A 374 -51.30 46.71 -35.94
CA ALA A 374 -49.85 46.58 -36.10
C ALA A 374 -49.14 46.49 -34.73
N GLN A 375 -49.51 47.33 -33.76
CA GLN A 375 -48.99 47.24 -32.38
C GLN A 375 -49.35 45.91 -31.71
N ALA A 376 -50.60 45.45 -31.84
CA ALA A 376 -51.01 44.15 -31.31
C ALA A 376 -50.26 42.98 -31.97
N ARG A 377 -50.00 43.06 -33.28
CA ARG A 377 -49.16 42.10 -34.01
C ARG A 377 -47.74 42.09 -33.44
N ASP A 378 -47.11 43.25 -33.29
CA ASP A 378 -45.74 43.37 -32.76
C ASP A 378 -45.65 42.82 -31.32
N THR A 379 -46.66 43.04 -30.48
CA THR A 379 -46.73 42.46 -29.13
C THR A 379 -46.86 40.93 -29.17
N LEU A 380 -47.73 40.39 -30.04
CA LEU A 380 -47.91 38.95 -30.21
C LEU A 380 -46.64 38.27 -30.75
N GLU A 381 -45.96 38.93 -31.68
CA GLU A 381 -44.69 38.45 -32.23
C GLU A 381 -43.56 38.49 -31.19
N SER A 382 -43.55 39.52 -30.34
CA SER A 382 -42.62 39.63 -29.19
C SER A 382 -42.88 38.53 -28.16
N PHE A 383 -44.14 38.27 -27.82
CA PHE A 383 -44.51 37.18 -26.92
C PHE A 383 -44.11 35.83 -27.50
N LYS A 384 -44.35 35.60 -28.80
CA LYS A 384 -43.94 34.37 -29.49
C LYS A 384 -42.44 34.15 -29.38
N LYS A 385 -41.63 35.18 -29.69
CA LYS A 385 -40.16 35.11 -29.58
C LYS A 385 -39.72 34.72 -28.17
N VAL A 386 -40.37 35.23 -27.13
CA VAL A 386 -40.07 34.88 -25.74
C VAL A 386 -40.48 33.44 -25.42
N ALA A 387 -41.66 33.01 -25.85
CA ALA A 387 -42.12 31.63 -25.68
C ALA A 387 -41.18 30.62 -26.38
N ASP A 388 -40.75 30.92 -27.60
CA ASP A 388 -39.83 30.09 -28.38
C ASP A 388 -38.43 30.04 -27.72
N ASN A 389 -37.92 31.18 -27.22
CA ASN A 389 -36.64 31.22 -26.49
C ASN A 389 -36.71 30.43 -25.17
N LEU A 390 -37.83 30.51 -24.45
CA LEU A 390 -38.04 29.76 -23.23
C LEU A 390 -38.11 28.26 -23.51
N ASN A 391 -38.88 27.84 -24.51
CA ASN A 391 -39.05 26.45 -24.89
C ASN A 391 -37.71 25.82 -25.30
N ALA A 392 -36.89 26.55 -26.07
CA ALA A 392 -35.55 26.12 -26.47
C ALA A 392 -34.58 25.94 -25.27
N ARG A 393 -34.82 26.64 -24.16
CA ARG A 393 -33.97 26.56 -22.95
C ARG A 393 -34.48 25.53 -21.96
N ILE A 394 -35.78 25.35 -21.84
CA ILE A 394 -36.41 24.44 -20.87
C ILE A 394 -36.03 22.98 -21.14
N GLY A 395 -36.01 22.54 -22.41
CA GLY A 395 -35.71 21.15 -22.76
C GLY A 395 -34.39 20.63 -22.18
N PRO A 396 -33.25 21.26 -22.48
CA PRO A 396 -31.95 20.88 -21.92
C PRO A 396 -31.88 20.89 -20.39
N ILE A 397 -32.65 21.78 -19.74
CA ILE A 397 -32.68 21.91 -18.27
C ILE A 397 -33.38 20.72 -17.63
N ALA A 398 -34.55 20.36 -18.17
CA ALA A 398 -35.31 19.20 -17.72
C ALA A 398 -34.49 17.91 -17.89
N ASP A 399 -33.82 17.76 -19.05
CA ASP A 399 -32.97 16.60 -19.34
C ASP A 399 -31.78 16.50 -18.38
N ASN A 400 -31.09 17.61 -18.09
CA ASN A 400 -29.93 17.61 -17.19
C ASN A 400 -30.34 17.35 -15.73
N LEU A 401 -31.44 17.95 -15.26
CA LEU A 401 -32.00 17.69 -13.94
C LEU A 401 -32.40 16.22 -13.77
N GLN A 402 -33.01 15.62 -14.80
CA GLN A 402 -33.41 14.23 -14.78
C GLN A 402 -32.20 13.27 -14.75
N LYS A 403 -31.15 13.56 -15.52
CA LYS A 403 -29.89 12.80 -15.48
C LYS A 403 -29.22 12.83 -14.09
N PHE A 404 -29.21 14.00 -13.45
CA PHE A 404 -28.65 14.16 -12.12
C PHE A 404 -29.48 13.43 -11.04
N SER A 405 -30.81 13.61 -11.04
CA SER A 405 -31.74 12.98 -10.08
C SER A 405 -31.71 11.44 -10.15
N SER A 406 -31.62 10.87 -11.35
CA SER A 406 -31.72 9.42 -11.54
C SER A 406 -30.37 8.68 -11.50
N GLY A 407 -29.35 9.21 -12.18
CA GLY A 407 -28.03 8.57 -12.30
C GLY A 407 -27.03 9.14 -11.30
N GLY A 408 -26.84 10.46 -11.33
CA GLY A 408 -25.82 11.15 -10.54
C GLY A 408 -25.92 10.86 -9.03
N LEU A 409 -27.13 10.87 -8.47
CA LEU A 409 -27.32 10.58 -7.04
C LEU A 409 -26.96 9.14 -6.67
N ARG A 410 -27.24 8.17 -7.55
CA ARG A 410 -26.92 6.76 -7.33
C ARG A 410 -25.41 6.52 -7.40
N ASP A 411 -24.73 7.20 -8.31
CA ASP A 411 -23.28 7.12 -8.45
C ASP A 411 -22.56 7.72 -7.23
N VAL A 412 -23.04 8.87 -6.73
CA VAL A 412 -22.54 9.48 -5.48
C VAL A 412 -22.74 8.55 -4.29
N GLN A 413 -23.89 7.87 -4.20
CA GLN A 413 -24.16 6.94 -3.10
C GLN A 413 -23.20 5.73 -3.11
N THR A 414 -22.88 5.23 -4.31
CA THR A 414 -21.94 4.12 -4.50
C THR A 414 -20.54 4.54 -4.06
N LEU A 415 -20.06 5.68 -4.54
CA LEU A 415 -18.76 6.25 -4.16
C LEU A 415 -18.61 6.42 -2.64
N VAL A 416 -19.65 6.93 -1.97
CA VAL A 416 -19.66 7.11 -0.50
C VAL A 416 -19.53 5.76 0.22
N ASN A 417 -20.18 4.71 -0.28
CA ASN A 417 -20.11 3.38 0.32
C ASN A 417 -18.71 2.77 0.14
N ASP A 418 -18.12 2.91 -1.05
CA ASP A 418 -16.79 2.38 -1.36
C ASP A 418 -15.71 3.09 -0.53
N MET A 419 -15.75 4.43 -0.46
CA MET A 419 -14.85 5.21 0.39
C MET A 419 -14.93 4.78 1.86
N ARG A 420 -16.13 4.48 2.35
CA ARG A 420 -16.31 4.01 3.73
C ARG A 420 -15.68 2.63 3.95
N GLY A 421 -15.79 1.74 2.97
CA GLY A 421 -15.12 0.43 3.00
C GLY A 421 -13.61 0.59 3.11
N THR A 422 -13.01 1.43 2.26
CA THR A 422 -11.58 1.71 2.26
C THR A 422 -11.10 2.32 3.57
N VAL A 423 -11.81 3.32 4.10
CA VAL A 423 -11.49 3.98 5.37
C VAL A 423 -11.54 3.02 6.56
N ASN A 424 -12.52 2.10 6.58
CA ASN A 424 -12.64 1.10 7.64
C ASN A 424 -11.51 0.07 7.56
N ASN A 425 -11.21 -0.46 6.37
CA ASN A 425 -10.11 -1.40 6.16
C ASN A 425 -8.75 -0.79 6.56
N LEU A 426 -8.52 0.48 6.21
CA LEU A 426 -7.32 1.21 6.60
C LEU A 426 -7.22 1.35 8.13
N ASN A 427 -8.32 1.74 8.79
CA ASN A 427 -8.37 1.87 10.24
C ASN A 427 -8.13 0.55 10.98
N ASP A 428 -8.68 -0.55 10.48
CA ASP A 428 -8.48 -1.88 11.06
C ASP A 428 -7.04 -2.35 10.88
N THR A 429 -6.41 -2.01 9.76
CA THR A 429 -4.99 -2.28 9.51
C THR A 429 -4.11 -1.49 10.47
N ILE A 430 -4.37 -0.20 10.67
CA ILE A 430 -3.65 0.65 11.64
C ILE A 430 -3.84 0.13 13.07
N THR A 431 -5.08 -0.19 13.46
CA THR A 431 -5.41 -0.66 14.81
C THR A 431 -4.76 -2.02 15.10
N ASN A 432 -4.76 -2.93 14.11
CA ASN A 432 -4.08 -4.22 14.24
C ASN A 432 -2.56 -4.06 14.33
N PHE A 433 -2.00 -3.09 13.62
CA PHE A 433 -0.58 -2.75 13.71
C PHE A 433 -0.20 -2.21 15.10
N ASP A 434 -0.98 -1.27 15.64
CA ASP A 434 -0.76 -0.69 16.97
C ASP A 434 -0.84 -1.75 18.08
N ARG A 435 -1.84 -2.64 17.99
CA ARG A 435 -2.06 -3.69 18.98
C ARG A 435 -1.09 -4.85 18.89
N ASN A 436 -0.60 -5.19 17.70
CA ASN A 436 0.20 -6.41 17.52
C ASN A 436 1.21 -6.31 16.36
N PRO A 437 2.23 -5.43 16.47
CA PRO A 437 3.17 -5.16 15.39
C PRO A 437 4.06 -6.36 15.05
N GLN A 438 4.23 -7.30 15.99
CA GLN A 438 5.04 -8.50 15.77
C GLN A 438 4.44 -9.45 14.72
N ARG A 439 3.10 -9.51 14.61
CA ARG A 439 2.41 -10.47 13.73
C ARG A 439 2.66 -10.23 12.24
N LEU A 440 2.84 -8.96 11.85
CA LEU A 440 3.12 -8.54 10.47
C LEU A 440 4.61 -8.62 10.13
N ILE A 441 5.48 -8.36 11.10
CA ILE A 441 6.94 -8.32 10.90
C ILE A 441 7.55 -9.71 10.93
N PHE A 442 7.04 -10.59 11.80
CA PHE A 442 7.63 -11.91 12.02
C PHE A 442 6.82 -13.05 11.38
N GLY A 443 5.68 -12.73 10.76
CA GLY A 443 4.72 -13.74 10.32
C GLY A 443 4.05 -14.42 11.52
N GLY A 444 2.72 -14.51 11.52
CA GLY A 444 1.99 -15.06 12.67
C GLY A 444 2.45 -16.47 13.07
N ASP A 445 2.37 -16.74 14.38
CA ASP A 445 2.68 -18.02 15.02
C ASP A 445 1.88 -19.18 14.41
N THR A 446 2.38 -19.73 13.30
CA THR A 446 2.08 -21.09 12.86
C THR A 446 3.19 -22.01 13.33
N VAL A 447 3.50 -21.96 14.62
CA VAL A 447 4.24 -23.06 15.26
C VAL A 447 3.28 -24.24 15.28
N LYS A 448 3.43 -25.16 14.32
CA LYS A 448 2.78 -26.48 14.37
C LYS A 448 3.22 -27.16 15.67
N GLN A 449 2.38 -27.15 16.70
CA GLN A 449 2.58 -27.97 17.87
C GLN A 449 2.48 -29.44 17.44
N TYR A 450 3.62 -30.12 17.43
CA TYR A 450 3.68 -31.56 17.27
C TYR A 450 3.23 -32.20 18.59
N ASP A 451 1.94 -32.53 18.71
CA ASP A 451 1.46 -33.34 19.83
C ASP A 451 1.99 -34.78 19.64
N GLY A 452 3.01 -35.11 20.43
CA GLY A 452 3.71 -36.39 20.43
C GLY A 452 2.87 -37.52 21.03
N ARG A 453 1.69 -37.78 20.50
CA ARG A 453 0.94 -39.00 20.82
C ARG A 453 1.41 -40.15 19.93
N THR A 454 2.46 -40.80 20.41
CA THR A 454 2.80 -42.19 20.08
C THR A 454 1.56 -43.08 20.19
N ARG A 455 1.08 -43.60 19.06
CA ARG A 455 0.23 -44.80 19.05
C ARG A 455 1.09 -45.99 19.46
N ARG A 456 0.75 -46.60 20.60
CA ARG A 456 1.12 -47.98 20.92
C ARG A 456 0.11 -48.92 20.27
#